data_AF-A0ABD5T0A7-F1
#
_entry.id   AF-A0ABD5T0A7-F1
#
_cell.length_a   1.000
_cell.length_b   1.000
_cell.length_c   1.000
_cell.angle_alpha   90.00
_cell.angle_beta   90.00
_cell.angle_gamma   90.00
#
_symmetry.space_group_name_H-M   'P 1'
#
loop_
_entity.id
_entity.type
_entity.pdbx_description
1 polymer ?
#
loop_
_entity_poly.entity_id
_entity_poly.type
_entity_poly.pdbx_seq_one_letter_code
_entity_poly.pdbx_strand_id
1 'polypeptide(L)'
;RRTTSPAEWTDQVETALERIAAGRLAKVVLAQALSVDLEGPVDVPATLERLARQYPNCYRFLVAHDVGGTFFGAPPERLVSKRGGRVETEALAGSVPRGESPVEDEAHVERMRADAKFQHEHGLVVDAIREQLAPFARDLTVREQTIRRLATIQHLQTPIEAVLEGDRHVLEIVEALHPTPAVGGVPPDAAWETIRDAEPFDRGWYA
;
A
#
# COMPACT_ATOMS: atom_id res chain seq x y z
N ARG A 1 11.54 -16.50 -11.93
CA ARG A 1 12.81 -15.81 -11.67
C ARG A 1 12.54 -14.60 -10.79
N ARG A 2 12.99 -14.63 -9.52
CA ARG A 2 12.97 -13.42 -8.68
C ARG A 2 14.06 -12.48 -9.17
N THR A 3 13.81 -11.18 -9.14
CA THR A 3 14.82 -10.17 -9.51
C THR A 3 15.92 -10.03 -8.47
N THR A 4 15.69 -10.49 -7.25
CA THR A 4 16.58 -10.33 -6.10
C THR A 4 16.68 -11.65 -5.33
N SER A 5 17.90 -12.07 -5.00
CA SER A 5 18.14 -13.21 -4.11
C SER A 5 17.83 -12.87 -2.64
N PRO A 6 17.67 -13.87 -1.74
CA PRO A 6 17.47 -13.59 -0.32
C PRO A 6 18.61 -12.81 0.35
N ALA A 7 19.85 -13.03 -0.07
CA ALA A 7 21.00 -12.31 0.45
C ALA A 7 20.97 -10.84 0.02
N GLU A 8 20.83 -10.58 -1.29
CA GLU A 8 20.73 -9.20 -1.82
C GLU A 8 19.54 -8.44 -1.23
N TRP A 9 18.42 -9.12 -0.98
CA TRP A 9 17.26 -8.52 -0.30
C TRP A 9 17.58 -8.10 1.13
N THR A 10 18.34 -8.92 1.84
CA THR A 10 18.74 -8.62 3.21
C THR A 10 19.65 -7.40 3.22
N ASP A 11 20.64 -7.35 2.33
CA ASP A 11 21.54 -6.20 2.17
C ASP A 11 20.79 -4.90 1.82
N GLN A 12 19.77 -4.97 0.94
CA GLN A 12 18.90 -3.84 0.60
C GLN A 12 18.12 -3.32 1.82
N VAL A 13 17.55 -4.23 2.61
CA VAL A 13 16.83 -3.89 3.84
C VAL A 13 17.77 -3.32 4.89
N GLU A 14 18.96 -3.89 5.09
CA GLU A 14 19.97 -3.38 6.01
C GLU A 14 20.41 -1.97 5.63
N THR A 15 20.67 -1.72 4.35
CA THR A 15 21.00 -0.39 3.82
C THR A 15 19.89 0.63 4.12
N ALA A 16 18.62 0.25 3.95
CA ALA A 16 17.49 1.12 4.28
C ALA A 16 17.42 1.41 5.79
N LEU A 17 17.65 0.39 6.63
CA LEU A 17 17.69 0.55 8.09
C LEU A 17 18.83 1.45 8.55
N GLU A 18 20.01 1.38 7.94
CA GLU A 18 21.13 2.29 8.21
C GLU A 18 20.79 3.74 7.89
N ARG A 19 20.11 3.98 6.75
CA ARG A 19 19.64 5.33 6.38
C ARG A 19 18.60 5.85 7.39
N ILE A 20 17.72 5.00 7.91
CA ILE A 20 16.77 5.34 8.97
C ILE A 20 17.51 5.66 10.28
N ALA A 21 18.46 4.82 10.69
CA ALA A 21 19.26 5.02 11.90
C ALA A 21 20.11 6.31 11.84
N ALA A 22 20.56 6.69 10.65
CA ALA A 22 21.25 7.95 10.39
C ALA A 22 20.31 9.17 10.33
N GLY A 23 18.99 8.98 10.51
CA GLY A 23 17.99 10.05 10.49
C GLY A 23 17.70 10.63 9.11
N ARG A 24 18.11 9.96 8.01
CA ARG A 24 17.88 10.45 6.63
C ARG A 24 16.43 10.28 6.19
N LEU A 25 15.74 9.29 6.74
CA LEU A 25 14.32 9.04 6.53
C LEU A 25 13.73 8.31 7.75
N ALA A 26 12.41 8.37 7.90
CA ALA A 26 11.68 7.67 8.96
C ALA A 26 11.06 6.35 8.47
N LYS A 27 10.70 6.25 7.18
CA LYS A 27 10.07 5.07 6.60
C LYS A 27 10.42 4.93 5.12
N VAL A 28 10.64 3.71 4.65
CA VAL A 28 10.67 3.36 3.22
C VAL A 28 10.10 1.95 3.04
N VAL A 29 9.41 1.74 1.93
CA VAL A 29 8.88 0.45 1.51
C VAL A 29 9.67 0.00 0.30
N LEU A 30 10.41 -1.10 0.44
CA LEU A 30 11.09 -1.78 -0.65
C LEU A 30 10.23 -2.90 -1.22
N ALA A 31 10.45 -3.24 -2.48
CA ALA A 31 9.72 -4.25 -3.23
C ALA A 31 10.66 -5.21 -3.95
N GLN A 32 10.10 -6.34 -4.41
CA GLN A 32 10.77 -7.30 -5.26
C GLN A 32 9.83 -7.72 -6.40
N ALA A 33 10.39 -8.12 -7.53
CA ALA A 33 9.63 -8.65 -8.65
C ALA A 33 9.88 -10.15 -8.88
N LEU A 34 8.86 -10.84 -9.38
CA LEU A 34 8.92 -12.23 -9.81
C LEU A 34 8.43 -12.33 -11.26
N SER A 35 9.33 -12.71 -12.16
CA SER A 35 8.99 -13.01 -13.56
C SER A 35 8.77 -14.51 -13.75
N VAL A 36 7.71 -14.91 -14.43
CA VAL A 36 7.41 -16.32 -14.71
C VAL A 36 7.26 -16.50 -16.21
N ASP A 37 8.03 -17.44 -16.78
CA ASP A 37 7.90 -17.86 -18.17
C ASP A 37 6.84 -18.97 -18.22
N LEU A 38 5.80 -18.77 -19.02
CA LEU A 38 4.69 -19.73 -19.18
C LEU A 38 4.79 -20.42 -20.55
N GLU A 39 4.30 -21.66 -20.63
CA GLU A 39 4.26 -22.41 -21.88
C GLU A 39 3.30 -21.81 -22.92
N GLY A 40 2.35 -20.98 -22.48
CA GLY A 40 1.36 -20.31 -23.31
C GLY A 40 0.88 -18.99 -22.72
N PRO A 41 -0.04 -18.28 -23.42
CA PRO A 41 -0.55 -17.00 -22.95
C PRO A 41 -1.35 -17.14 -21.65
N VAL A 42 -1.32 -16.10 -20.82
CA VAL A 42 -2.18 -16.01 -19.63
C VAL A 42 -3.62 -15.83 -20.07
N ASP A 43 -4.52 -16.71 -19.62
CA ASP A 43 -5.96 -16.46 -19.67
C ASP A 43 -6.32 -15.41 -18.60
N VAL A 44 -6.25 -14.14 -18.98
CA VAL A 44 -6.49 -13.02 -18.07
C VAL A 44 -7.94 -13.02 -17.54
N PRO A 45 -9.00 -13.21 -18.37
CA PRO A 45 -10.37 -13.31 -17.87
C PRO A 45 -10.55 -14.40 -16.81
N ALA A 46 -10.07 -15.63 -17.05
CA ALA A 46 -10.17 -16.71 -16.07
C ALA A 46 -9.35 -16.42 -14.82
N THR A 47 -8.20 -15.72 -14.96
CA THR A 47 -7.38 -15.30 -13.82
C THR A 47 -8.10 -14.28 -12.95
N LEU A 48 -8.75 -13.28 -13.54
CA LEU A 48 -9.56 -12.30 -12.80
C LEU A 48 -10.76 -12.94 -12.10
N GLU A 49 -11.38 -13.95 -12.70
CA GLU A 49 -12.47 -14.68 -12.06
C GLU A 49 -11.96 -15.48 -10.84
N ARG A 50 -10.78 -16.11 -10.94
CA ARG A 50 -10.14 -16.75 -9.78
C ARG A 50 -9.82 -15.73 -8.69
N LEU A 51 -9.26 -14.57 -9.05
CA LEU A 51 -9.00 -13.48 -8.10
C LEU A 51 -10.28 -13.00 -7.43
N ALA A 52 -11.40 -12.92 -8.16
CA ALA A 52 -12.70 -12.53 -7.61
C ALA A 52 -13.21 -13.48 -6.53
N ARG A 53 -13.01 -14.80 -6.73
CA ARG A 53 -13.42 -15.83 -5.76
C ARG A 53 -12.47 -15.88 -4.56
N GLN A 54 -11.17 -15.73 -4.78
CA GLN A 54 -10.15 -15.83 -3.74
C GLN A 54 -10.04 -14.57 -2.87
N TYR A 55 -10.27 -13.39 -3.46
CA TYR A 55 -10.13 -12.09 -2.80
C TYR A 55 -11.41 -11.25 -2.97
N PRO A 56 -12.57 -11.69 -2.41
CA PRO A 56 -13.86 -11.04 -2.63
C PRO A 56 -13.95 -9.62 -2.06
N ASN A 57 -13.09 -9.28 -1.11
CA ASN A 57 -13.04 -7.97 -0.45
C ASN A 57 -11.94 -7.04 -1.00
N CYS A 58 -11.35 -7.40 -2.14
CA CYS A 58 -10.39 -6.55 -2.86
C CYS A 58 -11.05 -5.87 -4.06
N TYR A 59 -10.47 -4.75 -4.49
CA TYR A 59 -10.75 -4.19 -5.80
C TYR A 59 -10.22 -5.14 -6.87
N ARG A 60 -10.73 -5.03 -8.09
CA ARG A 60 -10.19 -5.75 -9.25
C ARG A 60 -10.07 -4.76 -10.39
N PHE A 61 -8.94 -4.79 -11.07
CA PHE A 61 -8.70 -3.93 -12.22
C PHE A 61 -8.05 -4.72 -13.35
N LEU A 62 -8.22 -4.21 -14.55
CA LEU A 62 -7.52 -4.61 -15.76
C LEU A 62 -7.29 -3.37 -16.60
N VAL A 63 -6.04 -3.15 -16.98
CA VAL A 63 -5.64 -2.17 -17.97
C VAL A 63 -4.88 -2.92 -19.05
N ALA A 64 -5.47 -2.99 -20.23
CA ALA A 64 -4.86 -3.60 -21.40
C ALA A 64 -4.41 -2.52 -22.36
N HIS A 65 -3.20 -2.68 -22.89
CA HIS A 65 -2.69 -1.88 -23.98
C HIS A 65 -2.43 -2.75 -25.20
N ASP A 66 -2.68 -2.19 -26.38
CA ASP A 66 -2.32 -2.83 -27.66
C ASP A 66 -0.81 -3.07 -27.77
N VAL A 67 -0.02 -2.31 -27.00
CA VAL A 67 1.44 -2.39 -26.90
C VAL A 67 1.84 -2.45 -25.43
N GLY A 68 2.51 -3.51 -24.98
CA GLY A 68 3.08 -3.59 -23.62
C GLY A 68 2.40 -4.55 -22.64
N GLY A 69 1.42 -5.35 -23.09
CA GLY A 69 0.77 -6.37 -22.27
C GLY A 69 -0.39 -5.87 -21.42
N THR A 70 -0.81 -6.68 -20.45
CA THR A 70 -1.98 -6.41 -19.60
C THR A 70 -1.56 -6.27 -18.15
N PHE A 71 -1.87 -5.13 -17.53
CA PHE A 71 -1.69 -4.89 -16.11
C PHE A 71 -3.01 -5.15 -15.37
N PHE A 72 -3.01 -6.11 -14.44
CA PHE A 72 -4.21 -6.51 -13.72
C PHE A 72 -3.86 -6.98 -12.31
N GLY A 73 -4.84 -6.92 -11.41
CA GLY A 73 -4.62 -7.32 -10.02
C GLY A 73 -5.85 -7.23 -9.15
N ALA A 74 -5.66 -7.58 -7.87
CA ALA A 74 -6.71 -7.53 -6.85
C ALA A 74 -6.26 -6.76 -5.58
N PRO A 75 -6.00 -5.44 -5.66
CA PRO A 75 -5.47 -4.68 -4.54
C PRO A 75 -6.52 -4.54 -3.43
N PRO A 76 -6.12 -4.65 -2.15
CA PRO A 76 -7.05 -4.51 -1.03
C PRO A 76 -7.34 -3.05 -0.66
N GLU A 77 -6.48 -2.13 -1.08
CA GLU A 77 -6.45 -0.75 -0.63
C GLU A 77 -7.00 0.20 -1.71
N ARG A 78 -7.83 1.15 -1.27
CA ARG A 78 -8.28 2.26 -2.09
C ARG A 78 -7.53 3.52 -1.73
N LEU A 79 -6.81 4.09 -2.70
CA LEU A 79 -6.17 5.39 -2.50
C LEU A 79 -7.19 6.50 -2.23
N VAL A 80 -8.25 6.61 -3.04
CA VAL A 80 -9.28 7.65 -2.86
C VAL A 80 -10.61 7.26 -3.51
N SER A 81 -11.72 7.65 -2.89
CA SER A 81 -13.06 7.71 -3.49
C SER A 81 -13.63 9.11 -3.31
N LYS A 82 -14.14 9.71 -4.39
CA LYS A 82 -14.81 11.02 -4.36
C LYS A 82 -16.26 10.88 -4.82
N ARG A 83 -17.19 11.41 -4.04
CA ARG A 83 -18.62 11.54 -4.39
C ARG A 83 -19.10 12.95 -4.08
N GLY A 84 -19.33 13.75 -5.12
CA GLY A 84 -19.55 15.19 -4.96
C GLY A 84 -18.35 15.84 -4.28
N GLY A 85 -18.59 16.59 -3.20
CA GLY A 85 -17.54 17.19 -2.36
C GLY A 85 -17.00 16.28 -1.26
N ARG A 86 -17.43 15.02 -1.14
CA ARG A 86 -16.95 14.09 -0.09
C ARG A 86 -15.84 13.20 -0.63
N VAL A 87 -14.77 13.08 0.13
CA VAL A 87 -13.62 12.21 -0.12
C VAL A 87 -13.51 11.18 1.01
N GLU A 88 -13.22 9.94 0.63
CA GLU A 88 -12.87 8.85 1.53
C GLU A 88 -11.54 8.23 1.09
N THR A 89 -10.65 8.01 2.03
CA THR A 89 -9.40 7.27 1.90
C THR A 89 -9.17 6.45 3.16
N GLU A 90 -8.09 5.69 3.20
CA GLU A 90 -7.72 4.87 4.34
C GLU A 90 -6.20 4.77 4.44
N ALA A 91 -5.67 4.80 5.66
CA ALA A 91 -4.31 4.35 5.92
C ALA A 91 -4.35 2.84 6.12
N LEU A 92 -3.66 2.07 5.28
CA LEU A 92 -3.49 0.63 5.43
C LEU A 92 -2.00 0.30 5.59
N ALA A 93 -1.56 0.11 6.82
CA ALA A 93 -0.14 -0.14 7.11
C ALA A 93 0.02 -0.96 8.39
N GLY A 94 1.06 -1.79 8.42
CA GLY A 94 1.19 -2.87 9.39
C GLY A 94 0.40 -4.11 8.94
N SER A 95 1.07 -5.24 8.83
CA SER A 95 0.51 -6.49 8.32
C SER A 95 0.97 -7.67 9.17
N VAL A 96 0.04 -8.57 9.47
CA VAL A 96 0.33 -9.90 10.05
C VAL A 96 -0.44 -10.97 9.27
N PRO A 97 0.01 -12.24 9.27
CA PRO A 97 -0.74 -13.31 8.61
C PRO A 97 -2.08 -13.56 9.29
N ARG A 98 -2.99 -14.22 8.57
CA ARG A 98 -4.17 -14.84 9.18
C ARG A 98 -3.77 -16.07 9.98
N GLY A 99 -4.45 -16.33 11.10
CA GLY A 99 -4.23 -17.52 11.92
C GLY A 99 -4.90 -18.78 11.35
N GLU A 100 -4.44 -19.96 11.77
CA GLU A 100 -5.04 -21.25 11.39
C GLU A 100 -6.33 -21.54 12.19
N SER A 101 -6.58 -20.77 13.25
CA SER A 101 -7.79 -20.80 14.07
C SER A 101 -8.25 -19.40 14.45
N PRO A 102 -9.53 -19.18 14.81
CA PRO A 102 -10.01 -17.86 15.26
C PRO A 102 -9.25 -17.29 16.47
N VAL A 103 -8.79 -18.16 17.38
CA VAL A 103 -8.01 -17.76 18.56
C VAL A 103 -6.63 -17.26 18.15
N GLU A 104 -5.96 -17.99 17.24
CA GLU A 104 -4.66 -17.58 16.72
C GLU A 104 -4.76 -16.29 15.88
N ASP A 105 -5.81 -16.18 15.06
CA ASP A 105 -6.08 -15.02 14.21
C ASP A 105 -6.22 -13.74 15.05
N GLU A 106 -6.94 -13.82 16.18
CA GLU A 106 -7.08 -12.72 17.11
C GLU A 106 -5.80 -12.46 17.91
N ALA A 107 -5.07 -13.50 18.32
CA ALA A 107 -3.77 -13.32 18.97
C ALA A 107 -2.74 -12.62 18.07
N HIS A 108 -2.84 -12.77 16.74
CA HIS A 108 -2.03 -12.02 15.79
C HIS A 108 -2.42 -10.53 15.77
N VAL A 109 -3.72 -10.22 15.77
CA VAL A 109 -4.24 -8.86 15.87
C VAL A 109 -3.78 -8.18 17.15
N GLU A 110 -3.97 -8.82 18.30
CA GLU A 110 -3.65 -8.23 19.60
C GLU A 110 -2.15 -7.94 19.74
N ARG A 111 -1.29 -8.83 19.25
CA ARG A 111 0.16 -8.58 19.18
C ARG A 111 0.49 -7.41 18.27
N MET A 112 -0.11 -7.34 17.08
CA MET A 112 0.09 -6.22 16.16
C MET A 112 -0.38 -4.89 16.76
N ARG A 113 -1.51 -4.88 17.48
CA ARG A 113 -2.05 -3.68 18.13
C ARG A 113 -1.16 -3.19 19.27
N ALA A 114 -0.61 -4.10 20.07
CA ALA A 114 0.24 -3.78 21.22
C ALA A 114 1.69 -3.40 20.84
N ASP A 115 2.12 -3.70 19.62
CA ASP A 115 3.48 -3.46 19.16
C ASP A 115 3.69 -1.99 18.73
N ALA A 116 4.62 -1.32 19.42
CA ALA A 116 4.93 0.09 19.21
C ALA A 116 5.49 0.38 17.80
N LYS A 117 6.18 -0.57 17.16
CA LYS A 117 6.68 -0.41 15.79
C LYS A 117 5.52 -0.37 14.81
N PHE A 118 4.57 -1.30 14.93
CA PHE A 118 3.38 -1.31 14.07
C PHE A 118 2.55 -0.02 14.23
N GLN A 119 2.35 0.45 15.47
CA GLN A 119 1.63 1.69 15.71
C GLN A 119 2.37 2.93 15.18
N HIS A 120 3.70 2.98 15.35
CA HIS A 120 4.51 4.06 14.81
C HIS A 120 4.45 4.09 13.27
N GLU A 121 4.65 2.94 12.62
CA GLU A 121 4.61 2.84 11.16
C GLU A 121 3.23 3.24 10.61
N HIS A 122 2.16 2.80 11.26
CA HIS A 122 0.80 3.15 10.86
C HIS A 122 0.51 4.65 11.07
N GLY A 123 0.95 5.21 12.20
CA GLY A 123 0.83 6.63 12.51
C GLY A 123 1.46 7.52 11.44
N LEU A 124 2.66 7.16 10.95
CA LEU A 124 3.32 7.90 9.85
C LEU A 124 2.46 7.96 8.58
N VAL A 125 1.73 6.88 8.25
CA VAL A 125 0.83 6.87 7.08
C VAL A 125 -0.39 7.74 7.33
N VAL A 126 -1.01 7.64 8.51
CA VAL A 126 -2.17 8.46 8.89
C VAL A 126 -1.83 9.94 8.86
N ASP A 127 -0.70 10.33 9.47
CA ASP A 127 -0.27 11.72 9.53
C ASP A 127 0.04 12.26 8.14
N ALA A 128 0.76 11.50 7.30
CA ALA A 128 1.06 11.92 5.93
C ALA A 128 -0.21 12.11 5.08
N ILE A 129 -1.15 11.16 5.13
CA ILE A 129 -2.42 11.31 4.41
C ILE A 129 -3.19 12.53 4.92
N ARG A 130 -3.26 12.75 6.24
CA ARG A 130 -3.92 13.93 6.81
C ARG A 130 -3.28 15.23 6.30
N GLU A 131 -1.96 15.33 6.34
CA GLU A 131 -1.21 16.50 5.91
C GLU A 131 -1.36 16.78 4.41
N GLN A 132 -1.32 15.73 3.57
CA GLN A 132 -1.51 15.83 2.13
C GLN A 132 -2.94 16.23 1.74
N LEU A 133 -3.95 15.79 2.50
CA LEU A 133 -5.35 16.08 2.22
C LEU A 133 -5.80 17.44 2.77
N ALA A 134 -5.16 17.95 3.84
CA ALA A 134 -5.54 19.18 4.53
C ALA A 134 -5.69 20.41 3.62
N PRO A 135 -4.82 20.67 2.61
CA PRO A 135 -4.98 21.81 1.71
C PRO A 135 -6.26 21.80 0.86
N PHE A 136 -6.86 20.62 0.67
CA PHE A 136 -8.06 20.45 -0.14
C PHE A 136 -9.33 20.37 0.70
N ALA A 137 -9.21 20.12 2.00
CA ALA A 137 -10.32 19.78 2.88
C ALA A 137 -10.81 21.02 3.66
N ARG A 138 -12.11 21.29 3.59
CA ARG A 138 -12.80 22.15 4.54
C ARG A 138 -12.93 21.49 5.91
N ASP A 139 -13.33 20.22 5.89
CA ASP A 139 -13.48 19.38 7.07
C ASP A 139 -12.70 18.08 6.85
N LEU A 140 -11.96 17.62 7.85
CA LEU A 140 -11.21 16.36 7.81
C LEU A 140 -11.44 15.58 9.10
N THR A 141 -11.80 14.31 8.98
CA THR A 141 -12.05 13.39 10.10
C THR A 141 -11.19 12.14 9.94
N VAL A 142 -10.35 11.88 10.93
CA VAL A 142 -9.65 10.60 11.10
C VAL A 142 -10.51 9.73 12.02
N ARG A 143 -10.94 8.57 11.54
CA ARG A 143 -11.77 7.63 12.31
C ARG A 143 -10.92 6.78 13.25
N GLU A 144 -11.58 5.98 14.08
CA GLU A 144 -10.90 5.01 14.93
C GLU A 144 -10.18 3.93 14.10
N GLN A 145 -9.02 3.49 14.59
CA GLN A 145 -8.23 2.41 13.99
C GLN A 145 -8.95 1.07 14.14
N THR A 146 -9.26 0.43 13.01
CA THR A 146 -9.88 -0.88 12.91
C THR A 146 -8.92 -1.92 12.32
N ILE A 147 -9.39 -3.14 12.11
CA ILE A 147 -8.62 -4.22 11.46
C ILE A 147 -9.25 -4.59 10.13
N ARG A 148 -8.47 -4.50 9.06
CA ARG A 148 -8.84 -5.01 7.74
C ARG A 148 -8.37 -6.46 7.61
N ARG A 149 -9.27 -7.43 7.75
CA ARG A 149 -8.98 -8.85 7.53
C ARG A 149 -9.16 -9.21 6.05
N LEU A 150 -8.08 -9.64 5.40
CA LEU A 150 -8.07 -10.14 4.03
C LEU A 150 -7.93 -11.68 4.03
N ALA A 151 -7.88 -12.26 2.83
CA ALA A 151 -7.83 -13.72 2.68
C ALA A 151 -6.56 -14.34 3.30
N THR A 152 -5.41 -13.67 3.19
CA THR A 152 -4.10 -14.22 3.60
C THR A 152 -3.41 -13.42 4.70
N ILE A 153 -3.73 -12.13 4.83
CA ILE A 153 -3.15 -11.22 5.82
C ILE A 153 -4.23 -10.34 6.45
N GLN A 154 -3.86 -9.63 7.50
CA GLN A 154 -4.69 -8.62 8.14
C GLN A 154 -3.87 -7.39 8.49
N HIS A 155 -4.50 -6.21 8.39
CA HIS A 155 -3.84 -4.92 8.54
C HIS A 155 -4.46 -4.06 9.63
N LEU A 156 -3.66 -3.16 10.20
CA LEU A 156 -4.22 -1.96 10.83
C LEU A 156 -4.79 -1.06 9.74
N GLN A 157 -6.01 -0.57 9.96
CA GLN A 157 -6.73 0.29 9.03
C GLN A 157 -7.27 1.51 9.76
N THR A 158 -6.99 2.70 9.26
CA THR A 158 -7.61 3.93 9.77
C THR A 158 -8.35 4.62 8.62
N PRO A 159 -9.70 4.60 8.62
CA PRO A 159 -10.49 5.35 7.65
C PRO A 159 -10.32 6.86 7.85
N ILE A 160 -10.17 7.59 6.74
CA ILE A 160 -10.04 9.05 6.73
C ILE A 160 -11.07 9.62 5.77
N GLU A 161 -11.86 10.56 6.26
CA GLU A 161 -12.92 11.23 5.49
C GLU A 161 -12.62 12.72 5.41
N ALA A 162 -12.93 13.33 4.28
CA ALA A 162 -12.86 14.77 4.12
C ALA A 162 -14.04 15.33 3.32
N VAL A 163 -14.38 16.58 3.60
CA VAL A 163 -15.25 17.39 2.75
C VAL A 163 -14.38 18.44 2.09
N LEU A 164 -14.35 18.45 0.76
CA LEU A 164 -13.50 19.33 -0.02
C LEU A 164 -13.96 20.79 0.02
N GLU A 165 -12.99 21.69 -0.04
CA GLU A 165 -13.20 23.11 -0.27
C GLU A 165 -13.32 23.35 -1.78
N GLY A 166 -14.48 23.86 -2.21
CA GLY A 166 -14.80 24.10 -3.62
C GLY A 166 -15.03 22.82 -4.45
N ASP A 167 -15.09 22.99 -5.77
CA ASP A 167 -15.17 21.89 -6.72
C ASP A 167 -13.77 21.51 -7.20
N ARG A 168 -13.31 20.34 -6.79
CA ARG A 168 -11.98 19.79 -7.11
C ARG A 168 -12.12 18.51 -7.90
N HIS A 169 -11.26 18.29 -8.87
CA HIS A 169 -11.23 17.03 -9.60
C HIS A 169 -10.60 15.92 -8.73
N VAL A 170 -11.06 14.67 -8.89
CA VAL A 170 -10.52 13.54 -8.10
C VAL A 170 -9.01 13.34 -8.33
N LEU A 171 -8.53 13.65 -9.54
CA LEU A 171 -7.11 13.50 -9.88
C LEU A 171 -6.19 14.49 -9.14
N GLU A 172 -6.68 15.67 -8.74
CA GLU A 172 -5.91 16.57 -7.87
C GLU A 172 -5.63 15.90 -6.51
N ILE A 173 -6.59 15.13 -6.02
CA ILE A 173 -6.46 14.39 -4.75
C ILE A 173 -5.57 13.16 -4.91
N VAL A 174 -5.66 12.47 -6.05
CA VAL A 174 -4.76 11.36 -6.37
C VAL A 174 -3.31 11.84 -6.41
N GLU A 175 -3.03 12.96 -7.10
CA GLU A 175 -1.68 13.54 -7.20
C GLU A 175 -1.13 13.95 -5.84
N ALA A 176 -1.96 14.48 -4.94
CA ALA A 176 -1.54 14.85 -3.60
C ALA A 176 -1.22 13.64 -2.70
N LEU A 177 -1.93 12.52 -2.87
CA LEU A 177 -1.81 11.34 -2.02
C LEU A 177 -0.81 10.31 -2.56
N HIS A 178 -0.59 10.23 -3.87
CA HIS A 178 0.22 9.16 -4.46
C HIS A 178 1.70 9.58 -4.63
N PRO A 179 2.65 8.74 -4.22
CA PRO A 179 2.48 7.55 -3.38
C PRO A 179 2.29 7.93 -1.91
N THR A 180 1.44 7.18 -1.19
CA THR A 180 1.39 7.30 0.27
C THR A 180 2.60 6.60 0.88
N PRO A 181 2.95 6.86 2.16
CA PRO A 181 4.02 6.12 2.80
C PRO A 181 3.71 4.63 3.03
N ALA A 182 2.52 4.13 2.68
CA ALA A 182 2.20 2.70 2.70
C ALA A 182 2.95 1.91 1.60
N VAL A 183 3.33 2.58 0.51
CA VAL A 183 4.07 1.98 -0.63
C VAL A 183 5.31 2.78 -1.04
N GLY A 184 5.44 4.02 -0.56
CA GLY A 184 6.63 4.87 -0.68
C GLY A 184 7.39 4.97 0.65
N GLY A 185 7.42 6.16 1.25
CA GLY A 185 8.06 6.38 2.54
C GLY A 185 7.97 7.83 3.05
N VAL A 186 8.71 8.13 4.12
CA VAL A 186 8.73 9.45 4.78
C VAL A 186 10.18 9.87 5.07
N PRO A 187 10.62 11.07 4.66
CA PRO A 187 9.93 11.98 3.74
C PRO A 187 9.90 11.41 2.31
N PRO A 188 8.95 11.84 1.45
CA PRO A 188 8.75 11.25 0.13
C PRO A 188 10.01 11.23 -0.76
N ASP A 189 10.72 12.36 -0.86
CA ASP A 189 11.89 12.48 -1.74
C ASP A 189 13.03 11.54 -1.33
N ALA A 190 13.35 11.49 -0.03
CA ALA A 190 14.40 10.62 0.50
C ALA A 190 14.03 9.13 0.39
N ALA A 191 12.74 8.80 0.57
CA ALA A 191 12.24 7.45 0.36
C ALA A 191 12.34 7.05 -1.12
N TRP A 192 11.98 7.95 -2.03
CA TRP A 192 12.03 7.70 -3.47
C TRP A 192 13.46 7.51 -3.96
N GLU A 193 14.41 8.35 -3.54
CA GLU A 193 15.83 8.16 -3.82
C GLU A 193 16.32 6.80 -3.28
N THR A 194 15.93 6.45 -2.06
CA THR A 194 16.29 5.15 -1.46
C THR A 194 15.72 3.95 -2.23
N ILE A 195 14.48 4.04 -2.71
CA ILE A 195 13.86 3.00 -3.55
C ILE A 195 14.65 2.83 -4.85
N ARG A 196 14.99 3.94 -5.53
CA ARG A 196 15.73 3.90 -6.80
C ARG A 196 17.15 3.36 -6.66
N ASP A 197 17.80 3.65 -5.54
CA ASP A 197 19.16 3.14 -5.25
C ASP A 197 19.15 1.64 -4.90
N ALA A 198 18.15 1.20 -4.15
CA ALA A 198 18.13 -0.14 -3.56
C ALA A 198 17.52 -1.20 -4.50
N GLU A 199 16.47 -0.86 -5.26
CA GLU A 199 15.74 -1.83 -6.06
C GLU A 199 16.40 -2.09 -7.42
N PRO A 200 16.68 -3.35 -7.79
CA PRO A 200 17.37 -3.68 -9.04
C PRO A 200 16.45 -3.70 -10.26
N PHE A 201 15.24 -3.14 -10.15
CA PHE A 201 14.22 -3.15 -11.19
C PHE A 201 13.40 -1.87 -11.18
N ASP A 202 12.77 -1.56 -12.32
CA ASP A 202 11.79 -0.49 -12.41
C ASP A 202 10.40 -1.02 -12.00
N ARG A 203 9.77 -0.36 -11.04
CA ARG A 203 8.41 -0.71 -10.60
C ARG A 203 7.38 -0.50 -11.71
N GLY A 204 7.63 0.41 -12.65
CA GLY A 204 6.69 0.73 -13.73
C GLY A 204 5.34 1.19 -13.18
N TRP A 205 4.32 0.34 -13.31
CA TRP A 205 2.96 0.62 -12.86
C TRP A 205 2.65 0.13 -11.43
N TYR A 206 3.61 -0.55 -10.79
CA TYR A 206 3.48 -1.03 -9.43
C TYR A 206 3.81 0.08 -8.43
N ALA A 207 2.90 0.28 -7.46
CA ALA A 207 3.01 1.17 -6.30
C ALA A 207 3.04 2.67 -6.59
#